data_AF-A0A4P7UH98-F1
#
_entry.id   AF-A0A4P7UH98-F1
#
_cell.length_a   1.000
_cell.length_b   1.000
_cell.length_c   1.000
_cell.angle_alpha   90.00
_cell.angle_beta   90.00
_cell.angle_gamma   90.00
#
_symmetry.space_group_name_H-M   'P 1'
#
loop_
_entity.id
_entity.type
_entity.pdbx_description
1 polymer ?
#
loop_
_entity_poly.entity_id
_entity_poly.type
_entity_poly.pdbx_seq_one_letter_code
_entity_poly.pdbx_strand_id
1 'polypeptide(L)'
;MHLLPNDDLPRRAYGITTLKVKVGRRPARLDTDVVRALRVGLGDDVELYVDANRGWSASESARAMQEMSDLGLTFAEELCPADDVLGRRWLVQQLDVPFIADESVATPADVTREVLAGSANAISLQRSGRWAHLWRIVGEYANVSIFDVDSNETLHELLSGLPLFPYMDIYVTPLAPHPSAIS
;
A
#
# COMPACT_ATOMS: atom_id res chain seq x y z
N MET A 1 -39.48 -6.64 18.27
CA MET A 1 -38.54 -5.93 17.38
C MET A 1 -37.15 -6.20 17.92
N HIS A 2 -36.48 -7.22 17.37
CA HIS A 2 -35.23 -7.76 17.91
C HIS A 2 -34.07 -7.05 17.20
N LEU A 3 -33.30 -6.27 17.95
CA LEU A 3 -32.03 -5.70 17.51
C LEU A 3 -31.02 -6.84 17.48
N LEU A 4 -30.49 -7.17 16.29
CA LEU A 4 -29.35 -8.07 16.18
C LEU A 4 -28.10 -7.36 16.72
N PRO A 5 -27.30 -8.01 17.59
CA PRO A 5 -26.06 -7.45 18.09
C PRO A 5 -24.92 -7.66 17.09
N ASN A 6 -24.20 -6.59 16.79
CA ASN A 6 -22.81 -6.55 16.28
C ASN A 6 -22.42 -7.61 15.23
N ASP A 7 -22.49 -7.22 13.95
CA ASP A 7 -21.96 -7.97 12.79
C ASP A 7 -20.42 -7.98 12.71
N ASP A 8 -19.74 -8.24 13.82
CA ASP A 8 -18.28 -8.38 13.93
C ASP A 8 -17.81 -9.83 13.63
N LEU A 9 -18.72 -10.67 13.14
CA LEU A 9 -18.58 -12.12 13.02
C LEU A 9 -17.78 -12.64 11.80
N PRO A 10 -17.78 -12.02 10.59
CA PRO A 10 -17.01 -12.57 9.47
C PRO A 10 -15.49 -12.34 9.61
N ARG A 11 -15.06 -11.15 10.03
CA ARG A 11 -13.64 -10.74 9.95
C ARG A 11 -12.72 -11.56 10.88
N ARG A 12 -13.11 -11.70 12.15
CA ARG A 12 -12.37 -12.53 13.12
C ARG A 12 -12.38 -14.00 12.73
N ALA A 13 -13.46 -14.48 12.11
CA ALA A 13 -13.56 -15.86 11.62
C ALA A 13 -12.63 -16.17 10.45
N TYR A 14 -12.25 -15.17 9.64
CA TYR A 14 -11.30 -15.32 8.52
C TYR A 14 -9.90 -14.79 8.80
N GLY A 15 -9.61 -14.30 10.02
CA GLY A 15 -8.28 -13.81 10.40
C GLY A 15 -7.81 -12.57 9.62
N ILE A 16 -8.72 -11.76 9.09
CA ILE A 16 -8.37 -10.56 8.31
C ILE A 16 -7.91 -9.46 9.28
N THR A 17 -6.61 -9.10 9.22
CA THR A 17 -5.97 -8.10 10.10
C THR A 17 -5.65 -6.79 9.41
N THR A 18 -5.78 -6.70 8.08
CA THR A 18 -5.43 -5.50 7.29
C THR A 18 -6.58 -5.14 6.37
N LEU A 19 -6.95 -3.86 6.30
CA LEU A 19 -8.00 -3.35 5.42
C LEU A 19 -7.56 -2.10 4.66
N LYS A 20 -7.81 -2.13 3.35
CA LYS A 20 -7.73 -0.97 2.45
C LYS A 20 -9.05 -0.22 2.45
N VAL A 21 -9.02 1.08 2.73
CA VAL A 21 -10.20 1.95 2.63
C VAL A 21 -10.11 2.79 1.37
N LYS A 22 -11.09 2.66 0.48
CA LYS A 22 -11.21 3.51 -0.71
C LYS A 22 -11.74 4.88 -0.32
N VAL A 23 -10.98 5.92 -0.64
CA VAL A 23 -11.28 7.34 -0.41
C VAL A 23 -11.18 8.10 -1.73
N GLY A 24 -11.10 9.44 -1.72
CA GLY A 24 -10.99 10.26 -2.94
C GLY A 24 -12.29 10.92 -3.39
N ARG A 25 -13.36 10.83 -2.59
CA ARG A 25 -14.64 11.51 -2.83
C ARG A 25 -14.58 12.97 -2.39
N ARG A 26 -15.55 13.75 -2.88
CA ARG A 26 -15.72 15.16 -2.49
C ARG A 26 -17.07 15.38 -1.79
N PRO A 27 -17.11 16.17 -0.71
CA PRO A 27 -15.96 16.74 -0.02
C PRO A 27 -15.12 15.66 0.69
N ALA A 28 -13.80 15.87 0.79
CA ALA A 28 -12.86 14.90 1.37
C ALA A 28 -13.24 14.47 2.80
N ARG A 29 -13.91 15.35 3.55
CA ARG A 29 -14.41 15.08 4.89
C ARG A 29 -15.35 13.87 4.98
N LEU A 30 -16.11 13.58 3.91
CA LEU A 30 -16.96 12.38 3.90
C LEU A 30 -16.15 11.09 4.00
N ASP A 31 -14.93 11.09 3.45
CA ASP A 31 -14.04 9.95 3.54
C ASP A 31 -13.33 9.89 4.89
N THR A 32 -12.86 11.03 5.42
CA THR A 32 -12.18 11.05 6.72
C THR A 32 -13.12 10.61 7.85
N ASP A 33 -14.40 10.99 7.79
CA ASP A 33 -15.45 10.52 8.71
C ASP A 33 -15.66 9.00 8.60
N VAL A 34 -15.62 8.42 7.39
CA VAL A 34 -15.75 6.97 7.17
C VAL A 34 -14.53 6.22 7.72
N VAL A 35 -13.31 6.69 7.45
CA VAL A 35 -12.08 6.05 7.95
C VAL A 35 -12.07 6.07 9.48
N ARG A 36 -12.50 7.17 10.10
CA ARG A 36 -12.63 7.30 11.55
C ARG A 36 -13.66 6.32 12.13
N ALA A 37 -14.84 6.23 11.50
CA ALA A 37 -15.87 5.28 11.91
C ALA A 37 -15.37 3.82 11.80
N LEU A 38 -14.61 3.50 10.76
CA LEU A 38 -13.98 2.19 10.59
C LEU A 38 -12.95 1.92 11.69
N ARG A 39 -12.05 2.86 12.00
CA ARG A 39 -11.09 2.71 13.11
C ARG A 39 -11.80 2.44 14.44
N VAL A 40 -12.83 3.21 14.76
CA VAL A 40 -13.63 3.02 15.99
C VAL A 40 -14.30 1.64 16.02
N GLY A 41 -14.87 1.18 14.90
CA GLY A 41 -15.56 -0.10 14.84
C GLY A 41 -14.62 -1.32 14.85
N LEU A 42 -13.43 -1.19 14.26
CA LEU A 42 -12.49 -2.31 14.07
C LEU A 42 -11.49 -2.47 15.22
N GLY A 43 -11.24 -1.40 15.98
CA GLY A 43 -10.21 -1.34 17.01
C GLY A 43 -8.80 -1.14 16.44
N ASP A 44 -7.82 -1.03 17.32
CA ASP A 44 -6.43 -0.69 16.96
C ASP A 44 -5.63 -1.89 16.44
N ASP A 45 -6.10 -3.12 16.69
CA ASP A 45 -5.45 -4.36 16.25
C ASP A 45 -5.53 -4.59 14.73
N VAL A 46 -6.31 -3.77 14.02
CA VAL A 46 -6.49 -3.84 12.58
C VAL A 46 -5.62 -2.80 11.90
N GLU A 47 -4.76 -3.25 11.00
CA GLU A 47 -4.02 -2.37 10.12
C GLU A 47 -4.98 -1.70 9.12
N LEU A 48 -4.92 -0.36 9.04
CA LEU A 48 -5.71 0.42 8.10
C LEU A 48 -4.80 1.26 7.23
N TYR A 49 -5.12 1.31 5.94
CA TYR A 49 -4.49 2.22 5.00
C TYR A 49 -5.53 2.72 3.99
N VAL A 50 -5.23 3.84 3.34
CA VAL A 50 -6.17 4.52 2.44
C VAL A 50 -5.68 4.53 1.00
N ASP A 51 -6.61 4.51 0.06
CA ASP A 51 -6.34 4.61 -1.38
C ASP A 51 -7.36 5.56 -2.01
N ALA A 52 -6.90 6.72 -2.47
CA ALA A 52 -7.79 7.76 -3.01
C ALA A 52 -8.03 7.65 -4.52
N ASN A 53 -7.38 6.71 -5.20
CA ASN A 53 -7.50 6.53 -6.65
C ASN A 53 -7.40 7.84 -7.45
N ARG A 54 -6.47 8.72 -7.04
CA ARG A 54 -6.19 10.06 -7.59
C ARG A 54 -7.33 11.08 -7.45
N GLY A 55 -8.27 10.86 -6.54
CA GLY A 55 -9.51 11.65 -6.44
C GLY A 55 -9.35 13.08 -5.88
N TRP A 56 -8.27 13.33 -5.12
CA TRP A 56 -8.02 14.60 -4.45
C TRP A 56 -6.87 15.39 -5.10
N SER A 57 -6.86 16.71 -4.97
CA SER A 57 -5.64 17.49 -5.19
C SER A 57 -4.59 17.18 -4.12
N ALA A 58 -3.33 17.54 -4.35
CA ALA A 58 -2.28 17.44 -3.34
C ALA A 58 -2.65 18.18 -2.04
N SER A 59 -3.25 19.37 -2.15
CA SER A 59 -3.66 20.17 -1.00
C SER A 59 -4.83 19.57 -0.20
N GLU A 60 -5.80 18.96 -0.89
CA GLU A 60 -6.90 18.23 -0.25
C GLU A 60 -6.38 16.97 0.44
N SER A 61 -5.46 16.26 -0.22
CA SER A 61 -4.80 15.08 0.33
C SER A 61 -4.06 15.40 1.62
N ALA A 62 -3.25 16.45 1.64
CA ALA A 62 -2.51 16.87 2.84
C ALA A 62 -3.44 17.18 4.02
N ARG A 63 -4.55 17.90 3.76
CA ARG A 63 -5.56 18.20 4.79
C ARG A 63 -6.26 16.94 5.29
N ALA A 64 -6.70 16.07 4.38
CA ALA A 64 -7.37 14.83 4.75
C ALA A 64 -6.45 13.91 5.57
N MET A 65 -5.18 13.80 5.19
CA MET A 65 -4.20 13.00 5.93
C MET A 65 -3.89 13.60 7.30
N GLN A 66 -3.83 14.93 7.42
CA GLN A 66 -3.70 15.60 8.72
C GLN A 66 -4.91 15.32 9.62
N GLU A 67 -6.13 15.37 9.09
CA GLU A 67 -7.37 15.02 9.80
C GLU A 67 -7.43 13.56 10.26
N MET A 68 -6.66 12.67 9.63
CA MET A 68 -6.60 11.24 9.93
C MET A 68 -5.32 10.82 10.66
N SER A 69 -4.45 11.77 11.03
CA SER A 69 -3.14 11.51 11.64
C SER A 69 -3.25 10.74 12.98
N ASP A 70 -4.37 10.87 13.67
CA ASP A 70 -4.67 10.19 14.93
C ASP A 70 -5.23 8.77 14.77
N LEU A 71 -5.46 8.31 13.53
CA LEU A 71 -6.13 7.03 13.26
C LEU A 71 -5.17 5.84 13.09
N GLY A 72 -3.86 6.05 13.24
CA GLY A 72 -2.85 4.98 13.11
C GLY A 72 -2.91 4.31 11.73
N LEU A 73 -2.90 5.10 10.66
CA LEU A 73 -2.81 4.58 9.29
C LEU A 73 -1.38 4.10 9.01
N THR A 74 -1.22 2.99 8.29
CA THR A 74 0.12 2.46 7.99
C THR A 74 0.74 3.03 6.72
N PHE A 75 -0.06 3.34 5.70
CA PHE A 75 0.38 4.01 4.46
C PHE A 75 -0.80 4.63 3.71
N ALA A 76 -0.50 5.33 2.61
CA ALA A 76 -1.50 5.93 1.73
C ALA A 76 -1.16 5.67 0.26
N GLU A 77 -2.16 5.35 -0.57
CA GLU A 77 -2.03 5.06 -1.99
C GLU A 77 -2.71 6.14 -2.85
N GLU A 78 -2.06 6.53 -3.95
CA GLU A 78 -2.66 7.29 -5.06
C GLU A 78 -3.51 8.49 -4.59
N LEU A 79 -3.06 9.29 -3.61
CA LEU A 79 -3.91 10.34 -3.03
C LEU A 79 -4.29 11.43 -4.05
N CYS A 80 -3.38 11.73 -4.97
CA CYS A 80 -3.51 12.80 -5.95
C CYS A 80 -3.15 12.40 -7.38
N PRO A 81 -3.55 13.20 -8.40
CA PRO A 81 -3.20 12.96 -9.79
C PRO A 81 -1.72 12.66 -10.02
N ALA A 82 -1.47 11.75 -10.96
CA ALA A 82 -0.13 11.27 -11.32
C ALA A 82 0.68 12.25 -12.14
N ASP A 83 -0.02 13.06 -12.93
CA ASP A 83 0.57 14.10 -13.78
C ASP A 83 1.00 15.34 -12.99
N ASP A 84 0.49 15.54 -11.76
CA ASP A 84 0.94 16.59 -10.84
C ASP A 84 2.20 16.16 -10.05
N VAL A 85 3.31 15.95 -10.78
CA VAL A 85 4.58 15.48 -10.19
C VAL A 85 5.09 16.40 -9.08
N LEU A 86 5.00 17.73 -9.27
CA LEU A 86 5.46 18.69 -8.28
C LEU A 86 4.56 18.73 -7.05
N GLY A 87 3.24 18.73 -7.24
CA GLY A 87 2.29 18.67 -6.13
C GLY A 87 2.38 17.36 -5.37
N ARG A 88 2.62 16.24 -6.06
CA ARG A 88 2.83 14.93 -5.44
C ARG A 88 4.13 14.87 -4.64
N ARG A 89 5.25 15.37 -5.18
CA ARG A 89 6.51 15.51 -4.42
C ARG A 89 6.33 16.37 -3.17
N TRP A 90 5.64 17.52 -3.30
CA TRP A 90 5.34 18.36 -2.15
C TRP A 90 4.49 17.60 -1.12
N LEU A 91 3.45 16.88 -1.57
CA LEU A 91 2.56 16.10 -0.70
C LEU A 91 3.34 15.03 0.07
N VAL A 92 4.21 14.26 -0.58
CA VAL A 92 5.04 13.23 0.08
C VAL A 92 5.83 13.80 1.26
N GLN A 93 6.30 15.05 1.15
CA GLN A 93 7.02 15.73 2.24
C GLN A 93 6.13 16.19 3.39
N GLN A 94 4.81 16.19 3.22
CA GLN A 94 3.84 16.56 4.26
C GLN A 94 3.25 15.34 5.00
N LEU A 95 3.52 14.11 4.54
CA LEU A 95 2.91 12.91 5.09
C LEU A 95 3.79 12.29 6.18
N ASP A 96 3.16 11.91 7.28
CA ASP A 96 3.79 11.12 8.34
C ASP A 96 3.82 9.61 8.03
N VAL A 97 3.08 9.19 7.00
CA VAL A 97 2.98 7.80 6.55
C VAL A 97 3.53 7.65 5.12
N PRO A 98 4.08 6.48 4.76
CA PRO A 98 4.55 6.23 3.40
C PRO A 98 3.46 6.46 2.34
N PHE A 99 3.83 7.13 1.26
CA PHE A 99 3.02 7.27 0.06
C PHE A 99 3.41 6.21 -0.98
N ILE A 100 2.43 5.42 -1.43
CA ILE A 100 2.60 4.37 -2.43
C ILE A 100 1.95 4.78 -3.75
N ALA A 101 2.71 4.68 -4.83
CA ALA A 101 2.20 4.79 -6.19
C ALA A 101 1.87 3.38 -6.75
N ASP A 102 0.73 3.21 -7.43
CA ASP A 102 0.32 1.94 -8.03
C ASP A 102 0.08 2.11 -9.54
N GLU A 103 -1.16 2.42 -9.94
CA GLU A 103 -1.55 2.57 -11.34
C GLU A 103 -0.82 3.70 -12.07
N SER A 104 -0.17 4.63 -11.36
CA SER A 104 0.52 5.78 -11.99
C SER A 104 1.86 5.39 -12.62
N VAL A 105 2.29 4.16 -12.40
CA VAL A 105 3.59 3.65 -12.79
C VAL A 105 3.39 2.44 -13.69
N ALA A 106 3.32 2.67 -15.00
CA ALA A 106 3.05 1.63 -15.98
C ALA A 106 4.32 0.95 -16.49
N THR A 107 5.48 1.61 -16.39
CA THR A 107 6.75 1.11 -16.90
C THR A 107 7.87 1.19 -15.85
N PRO A 108 8.95 0.40 -15.99
CA PRO A 108 10.14 0.54 -15.13
C PRO A 108 10.77 1.93 -15.17
N ALA A 109 10.64 2.66 -16.29
CA ALA A 109 11.12 4.04 -16.38
C ALA A 109 10.29 4.99 -15.51
N ASP A 110 8.99 4.74 -15.39
CA ASP A 110 8.10 5.50 -14.50
C ASP A 110 8.44 5.22 -13.03
N VAL A 111 8.86 3.98 -12.71
CA VAL A 111 9.31 3.61 -11.35
C VAL A 111 10.50 4.47 -10.94
N THR A 112 11.55 4.47 -11.76
CA THR A 112 12.76 5.24 -11.52
C THR A 112 12.45 6.74 -11.46
N ARG A 113 11.56 7.23 -12.32
CA ARG A 113 11.15 8.64 -12.32
C ARG A 113 10.47 9.03 -11.01
N GLU A 114 9.47 8.29 -10.55
CA GLU A 114 8.71 8.65 -9.35
C GLU A 114 9.58 8.58 -8.08
N VAL A 115 10.42 7.55 -7.96
CA VAL A 115 11.34 7.40 -6.83
C VAL A 115 12.40 8.51 -6.81
N LEU A 116 13.07 8.77 -7.95
CA LEU A 116 14.09 9.84 -8.03
C LEU A 116 13.48 11.24 -7.89
N ALA A 117 12.25 11.44 -8.34
CA ALA A 117 11.52 12.69 -8.17
C ALA A 117 11.02 12.90 -6.72
N GLY A 118 11.04 11.86 -5.88
CA GLY A 118 10.50 11.91 -4.52
C GLY A 118 8.99 12.07 -4.51
N SER A 119 8.30 11.64 -5.56
CA SER A 119 6.84 11.68 -5.69
C SER A 119 6.15 10.41 -5.19
N ALA A 120 6.91 9.40 -4.75
CA ALA A 120 6.42 8.30 -3.92
C ALA A 120 7.54 7.76 -3.01
N ASN A 121 7.18 7.18 -1.87
CA ASN A 121 8.12 6.48 -0.99
C ASN A 121 8.33 5.02 -1.43
N ALA A 122 7.30 4.40 -1.99
CA ALA A 122 7.34 3.06 -2.55
C ALA A 122 6.39 2.95 -3.75
N ILE A 123 6.57 1.92 -4.57
CA ILE A 123 5.68 1.58 -5.68
C ILE A 123 5.14 0.18 -5.42
N SER A 124 3.91 -0.10 -5.87
CA SER A 124 3.39 -1.47 -5.94
C SER A 124 4.27 -2.34 -6.86
N LEU A 125 5.27 -2.98 -6.26
CA LEU A 125 6.33 -3.75 -6.93
C LEU A 125 5.79 -4.89 -7.82
N GLN A 126 4.55 -5.34 -7.55
CA GLN A 126 3.82 -6.35 -8.32
C GLN A 126 3.70 -6.05 -9.81
N ARG A 127 3.65 -4.77 -10.20
CA ARG A 127 3.47 -4.39 -11.61
C ARG A 127 4.76 -4.09 -12.37
N SER A 128 5.90 -4.02 -11.68
CA SER A 128 7.21 -3.77 -12.31
C SER A 128 7.72 -4.93 -13.17
N GLY A 129 7.00 -6.06 -13.21
CA GLY A 129 7.45 -7.33 -13.77
C GLY A 129 8.47 -8.07 -12.89
N ARG A 130 9.09 -7.38 -11.92
CA ARG A 130 10.12 -7.94 -11.04
C ARG A 130 9.56 -8.73 -9.86
N TRP A 131 8.29 -8.55 -9.51
CA TRP A 131 7.59 -9.39 -8.55
C TRP A 131 6.57 -10.23 -9.33
N ALA A 132 7.09 -11.26 -9.99
CA ALA A 132 6.36 -12.10 -10.92
C ALA A 132 5.10 -12.72 -10.30
N HIS A 133 5.18 -13.13 -9.04
CA HIS A 133 4.05 -13.73 -8.35
C HIS A 133 4.01 -13.44 -6.85
N LEU A 134 2.79 -13.28 -6.31
CA LEU A 134 2.53 -13.19 -4.88
C LEU A 134 1.37 -14.10 -4.50
N TRP A 135 1.60 -14.99 -3.53
CA TRP A 135 0.56 -15.83 -2.95
C TRP A 135 0.52 -15.68 -1.43
N ARG A 136 -0.68 -15.77 -0.86
CA ARG A 136 -0.88 -15.89 0.58
C ARG A 136 -0.78 -17.37 0.99
N ILE A 137 -0.08 -17.64 2.09
CA ILE A 137 -0.10 -18.97 2.71
C ILE A 137 -1.41 -19.12 3.49
N VAL A 138 -2.20 -20.14 3.18
CA VAL A 138 -3.49 -20.37 3.84
C VAL A 138 -3.27 -20.73 5.30
N GLY A 139 -3.89 -19.98 6.21
CA GLY A 139 -3.79 -20.22 7.66
C GLY A 139 -2.61 -19.55 8.34
N GLU A 140 -1.76 -18.83 7.59
CA GLU A 140 -0.59 -18.14 8.13
C GLU A 140 -0.60 -16.66 7.73
N TYR A 141 -0.07 -15.80 8.60
CA TYR A 141 0.16 -14.40 8.27
C TYR A 141 1.49 -14.22 7.52
N ALA A 142 1.65 -14.97 6.43
CA ALA A 142 2.86 -15.01 5.61
C ALA A 142 2.51 -15.09 4.12
N ASN A 143 3.46 -14.68 3.28
CA ASN A 143 3.31 -14.68 1.83
C ASN A 143 4.49 -15.43 1.19
N VAL A 144 4.22 -16.06 0.05
CA VAL A 144 5.25 -16.58 -0.86
C VAL A 144 5.30 -15.69 -2.08
N SER A 145 6.49 -15.16 -2.36
CA SER A 145 6.76 -14.24 -3.45
C SER A 145 7.78 -14.83 -4.40
N ILE A 146 7.57 -14.67 -5.71
CA ILE A 146 8.58 -14.92 -6.74
C ILE A 146 9.02 -13.58 -7.29
N PHE A 147 10.31 -13.31 -7.16
CA PHE A 147 10.95 -12.12 -7.74
C PHE A 147 11.81 -12.54 -8.93
N ASP A 148 11.62 -11.85 -10.06
CA ASP A 148 12.46 -11.96 -11.25
C ASP A 148 13.37 -10.73 -11.30
N VAL A 149 14.63 -10.92 -10.92
CA VAL A 149 15.64 -9.87 -10.83
C VAL A 149 16.96 -10.37 -11.42
N ASP A 150 17.75 -9.44 -11.94
CA ASP A 150 19.05 -9.69 -12.57
C ASP A 150 20.19 -9.89 -11.55
N SER A 151 20.01 -9.47 -10.30
CA SER A 151 21.03 -9.60 -9.26
C SER A 151 20.47 -9.67 -7.83
N ASN A 152 21.29 -10.24 -6.92
CA ASN A 152 21.00 -10.24 -5.48
C ASN A 152 20.99 -8.82 -4.88
N GLU A 153 21.80 -7.91 -5.43
CA GLU A 153 21.84 -6.51 -4.99
C GLU A 153 20.51 -5.81 -5.29
N THR A 154 19.98 -6.00 -6.50
CA THR A 154 18.65 -5.51 -6.88
C THR A 154 17.55 -6.10 -6.01
N LEU A 155 17.60 -7.41 -5.70
CA LEU A 155 16.65 -7.99 -4.75
C LEU A 155 16.74 -7.35 -3.37
N HIS A 156 17.95 -7.13 -2.87
CA HIS A 156 18.18 -6.53 -1.57
C HIS A 156 17.64 -5.10 -1.49
N GLU A 157 17.89 -4.27 -2.51
CA GLU A 157 17.36 -2.91 -2.59
C GLU A 157 15.84 -2.90 -2.62
N LEU A 158 15.23 -3.78 -3.44
CA LEU A 158 13.78 -3.89 -3.54
C LEU A 158 13.14 -4.30 -2.21
N LEU A 159 13.68 -5.33 -1.57
CA LEU A 159 13.17 -5.80 -0.28
C LEU A 159 13.37 -4.73 0.80
N SER A 160 14.55 -4.12 0.87
CA SER A 160 14.86 -3.08 1.87
C SER A 160 14.01 -1.81 1.71
N GLY A 161 13.53 -1.56 0.50
CA GLY A 161 12.60 -0.46 0.20
C GLY A 161 11.13 -0.75 0.54
N LEU A 162 10.78 -1.98 0.96
CA LEU A 162 9.41 -2.29 1.38
C LEU A 162 9.07 -1.50 2.66
N PRO A 163 7.90 -0.84 2.74
CA PRO A 163 7.51 -0.07 3.94
C PRO A 163 7.52 -0.89 5.24
N LEU A 164 7.24 -2.19 5.14
CA LEU A 164 7.21 -3.12 6.27
C LEU A 164 8.53 -3.86 6.48
N PHE A 165 9.57 -3.64 5.66
CA PHE A 165 10.85 -4.36 5.73
C PHE A 165 11.44 -4.47 7.14
N PRO A 166 11.46 -3.40 7.98
CA PRO A 166 12.02 -3.48 9.34
C PRO A 166 11.28 -4.45 10.28
N TYR A 167 10.08 -4.88 9.93
CA TYR A 167 9.19 -5.72 10.74
C TYR A 167 8.93 -7.10 10.13
N MET A 168 9.58 -7.42 9.01
CA MET A 168 9.36 -8.66 8.28
C MET A 168 10.46 -9.69 8.57
N ASP A 169 10.05 -10.93 8.86
CA ASP A 169 10.94 -12.08 8.74
C ASP A 169 10.98 -12.53 7.28
N ILE A 170 12.12 -12.32 6.62
CA ILE A 170 12.28 -12.59 5.19
C ILE A 170 13.28 -13.72 4.97
N TYR A 171 12.80 -14.78 4.32
CA TYR A 171 13.63 -15.88 3.85
C TYR A 171 13.71 -15.85 2.33
N VAL A 172 14.94 -15.78 1.80
CA VAL A 172 15.19 -15.75 0.36
C VAL A 172 15.82 -17.07 -0.08
N THR A 173 15.20 -17.73 -1.05
CA THR A 173 15.78 -18.89 -1.73
C THR A 173 16.11 -18.50 -3.17
N PRO A 174 17.40 -18.42 -3.56
CA PRO A 174 17.75 -18.14 -4.95
C PRO A 174 17.36 -19.33 -5.83
N LEU A 175 16.71 -19.05 -6.96
CA LEU A 175 16.29 -20.05 -7.94
C LEU A 175 17.14 -19.91 -9.22
N ALA A 176 17.45 -21.03 -9.86
CA ALA A 176 18.12 -21.07 -11.16
C ALA A 176 17.15 -21.60 -12.23
N PRO A 177 17.24 -21.13 -13.50
CA PRO A 177 16.43 -21.66 -14.58
C PRO A 177 16.63 -23.17 -14.73
N HIS A 178 15.52 -23.92 -14.83
CA HIS A 178 15.59 -25.34 -15.12
C HIS A 178 16.00 -25.56 -16.59
N PRO A 179 16.86 -26.54 -16.92
CA PRO A 179 17.29 -26.80 -18.31
C PRO A 179 16.16 -27.09 -19.31
N SER A 180 14.98 -27.43 -18.81
CA SER A 180 13.77 -27.73 -19.59
C SER A 180 12.70 -26.64 -19.50
N ALA A 181 13.02 -25.46 -18.93
CA ALA A 181 12.09 -24.34 -18.91
C ALA A 181 11.82 -23.89 -20.36
N ILE A 182 10.54 -23.87 -20.74
CA ILE A 182 10.09 -23.37 -22.03
C ILE A 182 9.84 -21.87 -21.80
N SER A 183 10.75 -21.04 -22.30
CA SER A 183 10.64 -19.57 -22.21
C SER A 183 9.37 -19.06 -22.89
#